data_AF-A0A933DAJ3-F1
#
_entry.id   AF-A0A933DAJ3-F1
#
_cell.length_a   1.000
_cell.length_b   1.000
_cell.length_c   1.000
_cell.angle_alpha   90.00
_cell.angle_beta   90.00
_cell.angle_gamma   90.00
#
_symmetry.space_group_name_H-M   'P 1'
#
loop_
_entity.id
_entity.type
_entity.pdbx_description
1 polymer ?
#
loop_
_entity_poly.entity_id
_entity_poly.type
_entity_poly.pdbx_seq_one_letter_code
_entity_poly.pdbx_strand_id
1 'polypeptide(L)'
;MDTTVEDRVDARLDEQEETLEQAASNALPRRISLIEKYKAEIKIAKETLNAALEESPEYEAAAAEAKAATQKKNQLKDQLWASPDHQTLLAKIKENQEEIATLTEILTAELMHLYQTQQIDEVPDENGEPRRFKVTVKLLPKAANKSPFQTEDQNPGMIIG
;
A
#
# COMPACT_ATOMS: atom_id res chain seq x y z
N MET A 1 4.52 68.77 -4.07
CA MET A 1 3.93 67.48 -4.47
C MET A 1 4.11 66.58 -3.28
N ASP A 2 3.05 66.48 -2.48
CA ASP A 2 3.04 65.83 -1.18
C ASP A 2 2.78 64.34 -1.45
N THR A 3 3.80 63.50 -1.25
CA THR A 3 3.63 62.04 -1.32
C THR A 3 2.66 61.65 -0.22
N THR A 4 1.48 61.21 -0.62
CA THR A 4 0.34 60.90 0.25
C THR A 4 0.75 59.89 1.31
N VAL A 5 0.20 60.03 2.51
CA VAL A 5 0.49 59.12 3.64
C VAL A 5 0.23 57.65 3.27
N GLU A 6 -0.72 57.40 2.36
CA GLU A 6 -1.04 56.08 1.79
C GLU A 6 0.13 55.49 0.98
N ASP A 7 0.78 56.27 0.11
CA ASP A 7 1.94 55.82 -0.69
C ASP A 7 3.14 55.41 0.20
N ARG A 8 3.23 55.98 1.41
CA ARG A 8 4.27 55.63 2.40
C ARG A 8 3.93 54.41 3.24
N VAL A 9 2.66 54.05 3.36
CA VAL A 9 2.21 52.85 4.08
C VAL A 9 2.38 51.63 3.18
N ASP A 10 2.00 51.75 1.90
CA ASP A 10 2.11 50.66 0.93
C ASP A 10 3.58 50.27 0.68
N ALA A 11 4.48 51.24 0.46
CA ALA A 11 5.91 50.97 0.29
C ALA A 11 6.56 50.30 1.52
N ARG A 12 6.03 50.55 2.72
CA ARG A 12 6.54 49.98 3.98
C ARG A 12 6.02 48.55 4.21
N LEU A 13 4.86 48.21 3.64
CA LEU A 13 4.33 46.84 3.62
C LEU A 13 5.12 46.00 2.60
N ASP A 14 5.40 46.54 1.42
CA ASP A 14 6.18 45.86 0.39
C ASP A 14 7.62 45.56 0.85
N GLU A 15 8.30 46.52 1.52
CA GLU A 15 9.62 46.27 2.12
C GLU A 15 9.58 45.24 3.27
N GLN A 16 8.48 45.17 4.03
CA GLN A 16 8.30 44.15 5.07
C GLN A 16 8.04 42.76 4.50
N GLU A 17 7.30 42.65 3.38
CA GLU A 17 7.08 41.38 2.69
C GLU A 17 8.37 40.87 2.03
N GLU A 18 9.15 41.74 1.37
CA GLU A 18 10.43 41.38 0.74
C GLU A 18 11.47 40.90 1.76
N THR A 19 11.51 41.51 2.96
CA THR A 19 12.42 41.08 4.04
C THR A 19 12.01 39.76 4.69
N LEU A 20 10.71 39.48 4.81
CA LEU A 20 10.20 38.19 5.29
C LEU A 20 10.45 37.06 4.27
N GLU A 21 10.29 37.35 2.98
CA GLU A 21 10.55 36.41 1.89
C GLU A 21 12.06 36.10 1.79
N GLN A 22 12.93 37.10 1.92
CA GLN A 22 14.38 36.91 1.97
C GLN A 22 14.83 36.12 3.22
N ALA A 23 14.19 36.35 4.38
CA ALA A 23 14.44 35.60 5.59
C ALA A 23 13.99 34.13 5.48
N ALA A 24 12.83 33.88 4.85
CA ALA A 24 12.32 32.54 4.58
C ALA A 24 13.21 31.80 3.56
N SER A 25 13.61 32.50 2.48
CA SER A 25 14.50 31.99 1.42
C SER A 25 15.86 31.54 1.96
N ASN A 26 16.41 32.22 2.97
CA ASN A 26 17.67 31.83 3.62
C ASN A 26 17.48 30.79 4.75
N ALA A 27 16.34 30.79 5.43
CA ALA A 27 16.06 29.84 6.52
C ALA A 27 15.72 28.43 6.01
N LEU A 28 15.05 28.32 4.85
CA LEU A 28 14.62 27.04 4.28
C LEU A 28 15.79 26.11 3.90
N PRO A 29 16.81 26.53 3.11
CA PRO A 29 17.96 25.70 2.78
C PRO A 29 18.75 25.26 4.02
N ARG A 30 18.89 26.16 5.00
CA ARG A 30 19.54 25.84 6.29
C ARG A 30 18.77 24.77 7.05
N ARG A 31 17.43 24.85 7.11
CA ARG A 31 16.59 23.84 7.76
C ARG A 31 16.66 22.50 7.03
N ILE A 32 16.61 22.50 5.70
CA ILE A 32 16.77 21.29 4.88
C ILE A 32 18.12 20.62 5.17
N SER A 33 19.22 21.39 5.17
CA SER A 33 20.55 20.88 5.47
C SER A 33 20.65 20.28 6.88
N LEU A 34 20.02 20.92 7.88
CA LEU A 34 19.95 20.37 9.24
C LEU A 34 19.13 19.09 9.32
N ILE A 35 18.01 19.00 8.60
CA ILE A 35 17.19 17.77 8.53
C ILE A 35 18.00 16.63 7.91
N GLU A 36 18.73 16.88 6.82
CA GLU A 36 19.57 15.87 6.18
C GLU A 36 20.71 15.41 7.09
N LYS A 37 21.37 16.36 7.77
CA LYS A 37 22.37 16.06 8.78
C LYS A 37 21.82 15.17 9.89
N TYR A 38 20.69 15.55 10.50
CA TYR A 38 20.09 14.76 11.58
C TYR A 38 19.60 13.39 11.09
N LYS A 39 19.09 13.27 9.86
CA LYS A 39 18.76 11.98 9.27
C LYS A 39 19.99 11.07 9.12
N ALA A 40 21.11 11.62 8.68
CA ALA A 40 22.36 10.89 8.56
C ALA A 40 22.89 10.46 9.94
N GLU A 41 22.89 11.36 10.92
CA GLU A 41 23.29 11.07 12.30
C GLU A 41 22.41 9.98 12.93
N ILE A 42 21.09 10.04 12.74
CA ILE A 42 20.15 9.01 13.22
C ILE A 42 20.45 7.66 12.56
N LYS A 43 20.76 7.65 11.27
CA LYS A 43 21.10 6.42 10.55
C LYS A 43 22.37 5.79 11.14
N ILE A 44 23.43 6.56 11.31
CA ILE A 44 24.69 6.10 11.90
C ILE A 44 24.46 5.61 13.33
N ALA A 45 23.75 6.36 14.16
CA ALA A 45 23.46 5.97 15.53
C ALA A 45 22.70 4.64 15.62
N LYS A 46 21.75 4.39 14.71
CA LYS A 46 21.04 3.11 14.62
C LYS A 46 21.98 1.96 14.20
N GLU A 47 22.82 2.18 13.21
CA GLU A 47 23.80 1.18 12.76
C GLU A 47 24.78 0.83 13.89
N THR A 48 25.29 1.83 14.62
CA THR A 48 26.16 1.62 15.78
C THR A 48 25.45 0.85 16.90
N LEU A 49 24.21 1.21 17.22
CA LEU A 49 23.43 0.51 18.25
C LEU A 49 23.15 -0.95 17.84
N ASN A 50 22.82 -1.19 16.57
CA ASN A 50 22.61 -2.54 16.07
C ASN A 50 23.90 -3.37 16.13
N ALA A 51 25.04 -2.79 15.74
CA ALA A 51 26.34 -3.45 15.85
C ALA A 51 26.67 -3.79 17.32
N ALA A 52 26.39 -2.88 18.26
CA ALA A 52 26.59 -3.13 19.69
C ALA A 52 25.68 -4.25 20.24
N LEU A 53 24.48 -4.40 19.70
CA LEU A 53 23.60 -5.53 20.02
C LEU A 53 24.17 -6.84 19.46
N GLU A 54 24.65 -6.84 18.22
CA GLU A 54 25.25 -8.01 17.57
C GLU A 54 26.58 -8.46 18.23
N GLU A 55 27.34 -7.52 18.80
CA GLU A 55 28.57 -7.82 19.55
C GLU A 55 28.29 -8.33 20.98
N SER A 56 27.07 -8.16 21.50
CA SER A 56 26.71 -8.61 22.84
C SER A 56 26.42 -10.12 22.86
N PRO A 57 27.22 -10.94 23.57
CA PRO A 57 26.99 -12.38 23.63
C PRO A 57 25.66 -12.74 24.33
N GLU A 58 25.19 -11.89 25.24
CA GLU A 58 23.91 -12.06 25.93
C GLU A 58 22.73 -11.84 24.96
N TYR A 59 22.84 -10.85 24.08
CA TYR A 59 21.84 -10.58 23.06
C TYR A 59 21.81 -11.68 21.99
N GLU A 60 22.99 -12.12 21.52
CA GLU A 60 23.10 -13.22 20.56
C GLU A 60 22.49 -14.51 21.12
N ALA A 61 22.78 -14.85 22.38
CA ALA A 61 22.20 -16.01 23.05
C ALA A 61 20.67 -15.92 23.14
N ALA A 62 20.13 -14.75 23.54
CA ALA A 62 18.68 -14.53 23.61
C ALA A 62 18.01 -14.59 22.22
N ALA A 63 18.65 -14.02 21.20
CA ALA A 63 18.17 -14.06 19.81
C ALA A 63 18.17 -15.50 19.26
N ALA A 64 19.21 -16.29 19.56
CA ALA A 64 19.29 -17.69 19.20
C ALA A 64 18.20 -18.53 19.90
N GLU A 65 17.96 -18.29 21.19
CA GLU A 65 16.88 -18.97 21.93
C GLU A 65 15.49 -18.64 21.34
N ALA A 66 15.22 -17.36 21.06
CA ALA A 66 13.96 -16.93 20.43
C ALA A 66 13.76 -17.55 19.04
N LYS A 67 14.82 -17.64 18.25
CA LYS A 67 14.80 -18.30 16.94
C LYS A 67 14.53 -19.79 17.09
N ALA A 68 15.19 -20.47 18.02
CA ALA A 68 14.97 -21.90 18.30
C ALA A 68 13.55 -22.17 18.78
N ALA A 69 13.01 -21.33 19.68
CA ALA A 69 11.63 -21.42 20.15
C ALA A 69 10.63 -21.24 19.01
N THR A 70 10.87 -20.29 18.11
CA THR A 70 10.03 -20.05 16.92
C THR A 70 10.08 -21.23 15.95
N GLN A 71 11.27 -21.77 15.70
CA GLN A 71 11.43 -22.98 14.87
C GLN A 71 10.68 -24.17 15.47
N LYS A 72 10.82 -24.40 16.79
CA LYS A 72 10.10 -25.47 17.50
C LYS A 72 8.58 -25.28 17.42
N LYS A 73 8.08 -24.06 17.62
CA LYS A 73 6.66 -23.72 17.46
C LYS A 73 6.17 -24.06 16.05
N ASN A 74 6.93 -23.67 15.02
CA ASN A 74 6.55 -23.93 13.64
C ASN A 74 6.57 -25.43 13.32
N GLN A 75 7.60 -26.17 13.76
CA GLN A 75 7.66 -27.63 13.61
C GLN A 75 6.47 -28.32 14.27
N LEU A 76 6.10 -27.93 15.49
CA LEU A 76 4.92 -28.48 16.17
C LEU A 76 3.63 -28.17 15.43
N LYS A 77 3.50 -26.95 14.90
CA LYS A 77 2.35 -26.56 14.08
C LYS A 77 2.27 -27.40 12.80
N ASP A 78 3.40 -27.61 12.13
CA ASP A 78 3.47 -28.39 10.90
C ASP A 78 3.17 -29.87 11.17
N GLN A 79 3.65 -30.42 12.29
CA GLN A 79 3.30 -31.77 12.74
C GLN A 79 1.80 -31.90 13.06
N LEU A 80 1.23 -30.92 13.76
CA LEU A 80 -0.19 -30.90 14.07
C LEU A 80 -1.03 -30.85 12.79
N TRP A 81 -0.65 -29.96 11.86
CA TRP A 81 -1.30 -29.85 10.55
C TRP A 81 -1.13 -31.10 9.70
N ALA A 82 0.00 -31.81 9.79
CA ALA A 82 0.25 -33.05 9.07
C ALA A 82 -0.60 -34.23 9.56
N SER A 83 -1.22 -34.13 10.75
CA SER A 83 -2.10 -35.18 11.24
C SER A 83 -3.35 -35.33 10.36
N PRO A 84 -3.86 -36.57 10.14
CA PRO A 84 -4.97 -36.82 9.22
C PRO A 84 -6.24 -36.02 9.53
N ASP A 85 -6.57 -35.84 10.81
CA ASP A 85 -7.76 -35.09 11.23
C ASP A 85 -7.67 -33.62 10.82
N HIS A 86 -6.50 -33.00 11.01
CA HIS A 86 -6.28 -31.60 10.64
C HIS A 86 -6.17 -31.43 9.12
N GLN A 87 -5.57 -32.38 8.40
CA GLN A 87 -5.58 -32.38 6.92
C GLN A 87 -7.01 -32.45 6.37
N THR A 88 -7.87 -33.28 6.97
CA THR A 88 -9.29 -33.37 6.59
C THR A 88 -10.01 -32.05 6.82
N LEU A 89 -9.77 -31.39 7.96
CA LEU A 89 -10.32 -30.06 8.23
C LEU A 89 -9.79 -29.00 7.26
N LEU A 90 -8.50 -29.01 6.94
CA LEU A 90 -7.90 -28.07 5.96
C LEU A 90 -8.49 -28.27 4.56
N ALA A 91 -8.67 -29.53 4.13
CA ALA A 91 -9.32 -29.85 2.87
C ALA A 91 -10.77 -29.34 2.85
N LYS A 92 -11.54 -29.57 3.92
CA LYS A 92 -12.91 -29.06 4.06
C LYS A 92 -12.99 -27.54 4.07
N ILE A 93 -12.04 -26.85 4.71
CA ILE A 93 -11.96 -25.38 4.69
C ILE A 93 -11.74 -24.90 3.25
N LYS A 94 -10.82 -25.54 2.52
CA LYS A 94 -10.54 -25.17 1.13
C LYS A 94 -11.76 -25.41 0.23
N GLU A 95 -12.40 -26.57 0.35
CA GLU A 95 -13.63 -26.90 -0.38
C GLU A 95 -14.74 -25.89 -0.10
N ASN A 96 -14.98 -25.56 1.18
CA ASN A 96 -15.96 -24.53 1.55
C ASN A 96 -15.62 -23.15 0.98
N GLN A 97 -14.34 -22.78 0.87
CA GLN A 97 -13.93 -21.51 0.28
C GLN A 97 -14.20 -21.46 -1.24
N GLU A 98 -13.92 -22.56 -1.94
CA GLU A 98 -14.22 -22.71 -3.37
C GLU A 98 -15.74 -22.68 -3.62
N GLU A 99 -16.52 -23.34 -2.76
CA GLU A 99 -17.98 -23.32 -2.82
C GLU A 99 -18.54 -21.90 -2.54
N ILE A 100 -18.05 -21.22 -1.50
CA ILE A 100 -18.43 -19.83 -1.22
C ILE A 100 -18.14 -18.91 -2.40
N ALA A 101 -16.98 -19.05 -3.04
CA ALA A 101 -16.63 -18.27 -4.22
C ALA A 101 -17.62 -18.51 -5.36
N THR A 102 -17.90 -19.78 -5.67
CA THR A 102 -18.84 -20.18 -6.72
C THR A 102 -20.25 -19.66 -6.45
N LEU A 103 -20.77 -19.86 -5.24
CA LEU A 103 -22.09 -19.37 -4.84
C LEU A 103 -22.18 -17.84 -4.87
N THR A 104 -21.09 -17.15 -4.51
CA THR A 104 -21.04 -15.68 -4.57
C THR A 104 -21.09 -15.17 -6.02
N GLU A 105 -20.41 -15.84 -6.95
CA GLU A 105 -20.46 -15.50 -8.38
C GLU A 105 -21.86 -15.70 -8.95
N ILE A 106 -22.49 -16.84 -8.64
CA ILE A 106 -23.87 -17.15 -9.05
C ILE A 106 -24.83 -16.10 -8.49
N LEU A 107 -24.77 -15.85 -7.17
CA LEU A 107 -25.63 -14.87 -6.50
C LEU A 107 -25.43 -13.47 -7.09
N THR A 108 -24.20 -13.08 -7.40
CA THR A 108 -23.93 -11.77 -8.02
C THR A 108 -24.60 -11.66 -9.39
N ALA A 109 -24.51 -12.70 -10.22
CA ALA A 109 -25.17 -12.71 -11.53
C ALA A 109 -26.69 -12.62 -11.41
N GLU A 110 -27.29 -13.35 -10.47
CA GLU A 110 -28.72 -13.34 -10.19
C GLU A 110 -29.20 -11.97 -9.68
N LEU A 111 -28.49 -11.38 -8.70
CA LEU A 111 -28.82 -10.06 -8.15
C LEU A 111 -28.67 -8.97 -9.21
N MET A 112 -27.65 -9.04 -10.08
CA MET A 112 -27.52 -8.12 -11.21
C MET A 112 -28.67 -8.26 -12.20
N HIS A 113 -29.10 -9.49 -12.51
CA HIS A 113 -30.23 -9.75 -13.38
C HIS A 113 -31.54 -9.18 -12.80
N LEU A 114 -31.80 -9.42 -11.50
CA LEU A 114 -32.95 -8.87 -10.79
C LEU A 114 -32.94 -7.34 -10.80
N TYR A 115 -31.80 -6.72 -10.51
CA TYR A 115 -31.69 -5.27 -10.54
C TYR A 115 -31.92 -4.70 -11.95
N GLN A 116 -31.36 -5.32 -12.99
CA GLN A 116 -31.54 -4.89 -14.37
C GLN A 116 -32.99 -5.01 -14.86
N THR A 117 -33.68 -6.09 -14.51
CA THR A 117 -35.02 -6.40 -15.01
C THR A 117 -36.14 -5.75 -14.20
N GLN A 118 -36.00 -5.70 -12.88
CA GLN A 118 -37.07 -5.30 -11.97
C GLN A 118 -36.73 -4.04 -11.14
N GLN A 119 -35.49 -3.53 -11.21
CA GLN A 119 -35.03 -2.39 -10.41
C GLN A 119 -35.20 -2.61 -8.89
N ILE A 120 -35.15 -3.86 -8.45
CA ILE A 120 -35.22 -4.26 -7.03
C ILE A 120 -33.80 -4.39 -6.49
N ASP A 121 -33.54 -3.79 -5.33
CA ASP A 121 -32.26 -3.83 -4.61
C ASP A 121 -32.37 -4.50 -3.22
N GLU A 122 -33.49 -5.17 -2.95
CA GLU A 122 -33.82 -5.84 -1.69
C GLU A 122 -34.35 -7.26 -1.96
N VAL A 123 -33.77 -8.26 -1.30
CA VAL A 123 -34.17 -9.68 -1.41
C VAL A 123 -34.38 -10.28 -0.02
N PRO A 124 -35.37 -11.15 0.17
CA PRO A 124 -35.54 -11.85 1.45
C PRO A 124 -34.41 -12.86 1.66
N ASP A 125 -33.94 -12.98 2.91
CA ASP A 125 -33.05 -14.05 3.32
C ASP A 125 -33.81 -15.37 3.57
N GLU A 126 -33.09 -16.40 3.99
CA GLU A 126 -33.65 -17.73 4.28
C GLU A 126 -34.75 -17.71 5.37
N ASN A 127 -34.75 -16.69 6.24
CA ASN A 127 -35.75 -16.50 7.29
C ASN A 127 -36.89 -15.56 6.86
N GLY A 128 -36.85 -15.03 5.64
CA GLY A 128 -37.80 -14.05 5.12
C GLY A 128 -37.49 -12.61 5.51
N GLU A 129 -36.35 -12.34 6.15
CA GLU A 129 -35.93 -10.98 6.53
C GLU A 129 -35.33 -10.27 5.31
N PRO A 130 -35.70 -9.01 5.04
CA PRO A 130 -35.19 -8.29 3.88
C PRO A 130 -33.71 -7.94 4.02
N ARG A 131 -32.94 -8.25 2.97
CA ARG A 131 -31.53 -7.87 2.84
C ARG A 131 -31.32 -7.05 1.56
N ARG A 132 -30.74 -5.86 1.72
CA ARG A 132 -30.38 -5.00 0.60
C ARG A 132 -29.02 -5.35 0.02
N PHE A 133 -28.88 -5.26 -1.29
CA PHE A 133 -27.60 -5.40 -1.99
C PHE A 133 -27.24 -4.11 -2.74
N LYS A 134 -25.94 -3.89 -2.93
CA LYS A 134 -25.42 -2.68 -3.58
C LYS A 134 -24.70 -3.01 -4.87
N VAL A 135 -25.16 -2.44 -5.98
CA VAL A 135 -24.44 -2.49 -7.25
C VAL A 135 -23.33 -1.44 -7.25
N THR A 136 -22.09 -1.86 -7.48
CA THR A 136 -20.93 -0.95 -7.55
C THR A 136 -20.30 -1.03 -8.93
N VAL A 137 -20.32 0.08 -9.66
CA VAL A 137 -19.62 0.24 -10.95
C VAL A 137 -18.32 1.00 -10.71
N LYS A 138 -17.20 0.52 -11.26
CA LYS A 138 -15.90 1.20 -11.19
C LYS A 138 -15.31 1.33 -12.59
N LEU A 139 -14.82 2.53 -12.92
CA LEU A 139 -14.05 2.76 -14.14
C LEU A 139 -12.60 2.31 -13.90
N LEU A 140 -12.12 1.36 -14.71
CA LEU A 140 -10.73 0.91 -14.65
C LEU A 140 -9.80 1.95 -15.29
N PRO A 141 -8.54 2.07 -14.81
CA PRO A 141 -7.57 2.97 -15.43
C PRO A 141 -7.28 2.55 -16.88
N LYS A 142 -7.06 3.53 -17.76
CA LYS A 142 -6.64 3.32 -19.15
C LYS A 142 -5.20 2.79 -19.17
N ALA A 143 -5.00 1.51 -18.85
CA ALA A 143 -3.73 0.85 -19.07
C ALA A 143 -3.43 0.87 -20.57
N ALA A 144 -2.27 1.42 -20.94
CA ALA A 144 -1.79 1.43 -22.31
C ALA A 144 -1.76 -0.01 -22.84
N ASN A 145 -2.49 -0.25 -23.92
CA ASN A 145 -2.40 -1.45 -24.76
C ASN A 145 -0.93 -1.68 -25.15
N LYS A 146 -0.20 -2.50 -24.38
CA LYS A 146 0.88 -3.30 -24.92
C LYS A 146 0.35 -4.72 -24.95
N SER A 147 -0.22 -5.07 -26.11
CA SER A 147 -0.46 -6.48 -26.45
C SER A 147 0.88 -7.21 -26.37
N PRO A 148 0.96 -8.37 -25.69
CA PRO A 148 2.19 -9.18 -25.61
C PRO A 148 2.54 -9.92 -26.91
N PHE A 149 1.83 -9.65 -28.02
CA PHE A 149 2.00 -10.35 -29.30
C PHE A 149 2.19 -9.36 -30.46
N GLN A 150 3.28 -8.59 -30.48
CA GLN A 150 3.86 -8.04 -31.72
C GLN A 150 5.38 -7.84 -31.55
N THR A 151 6.14 -8.90 -31.82
CA THR A 151 7.50 -8.80 -32.33
C THR A 151 7.55 -9.70 -33.57
N GLU A 152 6.98 -9.22 -34.67
CA GLU A 152 7.46 -9.64 -35.99
C GLU A 152 8.63 -8.73 -36.33
N ASP A 153 9.80 -9.31 -36.11
CA ASP A 153 11.09 -8.86 -36.56
C ASP A 153 11.08 -8.85 -38.10
N GLN A 154 10.71 -7.72 -38.71
CA GLN A 154 10.98 -7.46 -40.12
C GLN A 154 12.16 -6.50 -40.22
N ASN A 155 13.35 -7.10 -40.35
CA ASN A 155 14.55 -6.43 -40.79
C ASN A 155 14.81 -6.76 -42.28
N PRO A 156 14.54 -5.85 -43.23
CA PRO A 156 15.11 -5.94 -44.57
C PRO A 156 16.02 -4.73 -44.78
N GLY A 157 17.27 -4.86 -44.35
CA GLY A 157 18.28 -3.80 -44.44
C GLY A 157 19.67 -4.31 -44.79
N MET A 158 19.78 -5.26 -45.72
CA MET A 158 21.06 -5.63 -46.34
C MET A 158 20.93 -5.40 -47.85
N ILE A 159 21.31 -4.21 -48.31
CA ILE A 159 21.64 -3.98 -49.72
C ILE A 159 23.16 -3.87 -49.81
N ILE A 160 23.71 -4.88 -50.46
CA ILE A 160 25.08 -4.96 -50.96
C ILE A 160 25.18 -4.00 -52.14
N GLY A 161 26.19 -3.13 -52.12
CA GLY A 161 26.54 -2.22 -53.20
C GLY A 161 27.73 -1.36 -52.81
#